data_AF-A0A175A0J8-F1
#
_entry.id   AF-A0A175A0J8-F1
#
_cell.length_a   1.000
_cell.length_b   1.000
_cell.length_c   1.000
_cell.angle_alpha   90.00
_cell.angle_beta   90.00
_cell.angle_gamma   90.00
#
_symmetry.space_group_name_H-M   'P 1'
#
loop_
_entity.id
_entity.type
_entity.pdbx_description
1 polymer ?
#
loop_
_entity_poly.entity_id
_entity_poly.type
_entity_poly.pdbx_seq_one_letter_code
_entity_poly.pdbx_strand_id
1 'polypeptide(L)'
;MEENRLPYETLKIGDTEYKLKISASSAIEIEKKTGKSLVAGMADFDKLETVTLYLWGALNRFQANIDVRKAQEIYDDYIDAGGDLSDMAEILFKTLTVSGFFKRQQAEKLLALAEKAESGAVQES
;
A
#
# COMPACT_ATOMS: atom_id res chain seq x y z
N MET A 1 17.69 13.77 15.94
CA MET A 1 16.25 13.71 16.26
C MET A 1 15.77 12.34 15.82
N GLU A 2 15.41 11.47 16.76
CA GLU A 2 14.84 10.16 16.43
C GLU A 2 13.50 10.39 15.72
N GLU A 3 13.43 9.94 14.47
CA GLU A 3 12.22 10.03 13.66
C GLU A 3 11.20 9.05 14.25
N ASN A 4 10.23 9.54 15.01
CA ASN A 4 9.19 8.72 15.64
C ASN A 4 8.26 8.16 14.55
N ARG A 5 8.63 7.01 13.97
CA ARG A 5 7.80 6.29 13.00
C ARG A 5 6.70 5.53 13.73
N LEU A 6 5.49 5.59 13.18
CA LEU A 6 4.40 4.76 13.66
C LEU A 6 4.79 3.27 13.53
N PRO A 7 4.35 2.41 14.46
CA PRO A 7 4.69 0.99 14.43
C PRO A 7 4.02 0.25 13.26
N TYR A 8 2.91 0.75 12.73
CA TYR A 8 2.11 0.21 11.62
C TYR A 8 1.16 1.29 11.08
N GLU A 9 0.57 1.02 9.91
CA GLU A 9 -0.49 1.82 9.28
C GLU A 9 -1.84 1.13 9.53
N THR A 10 -2.96 1.84 9.34
CA THR A 10 -4.29 1.30 9.59
C THR A 10 -5.19 1.44 8.37
N LEU A 11 -5.89 0.36 8.01
CA LEU A 11 -7.01 0.37 7.07
C LEU A 11 -8.30 0.12 7.85
N LYS A 12 -9.26 1.03 7.75
CA LYS A 12 -10.58 0.91 8.39
C LYS A 12 -11.66 0.68 7.35
N ILE A 13 -12.47 -0.37 7.53
CA ILE A 13 -13.59 -0.73 6.66
C ILE A 13 -14.81 -0.93 7.57
N GLY A 14 -15.75 0.03 7.53
CA GLY A 14 -16.85 0.06 8.51
C GLY A 14 -16.34 0.11 9.95
N ASP A 15 -16.75 -0.86 10.77
CA ASP A 15 -16.28 -1.04 12.16
C ASP A 15 -15.01 -1.89 12.29
N THR A 16 -14.50 -2.46 11.18
CA THR A 16 -13.33 -3.34 11.20
C THR A 16 -12.06 -2.54 10.97
N GLU A 17 -11.04 -2.77 11.80
CA GLU A 17 -9.74 -2.14 11.70
C GLU A 17 -8.65 -3.18 11.42
N TYR A 18 -7.89 -2.96 10.34
CA TYR A 18 -6.77 -3.79 9.91
C TYR A 18 -5.45 -3.05 10.15
N LYS A 19 -4.53 -3.71 10.86
CA LYS A 19 -3.14 -3.22 10.98
C LYS A 19 -2.34 -3.67 9.77
N LEU A 20 -1.58 -2.74 9.20
CA LEU A 20 -0.81 -2.92 7.98
C LEU A 20 0.67 -2.67 8.24
N LYS A 21 1.51 -3.67 7.95
CA LYS A 21 2.96 -3.53 7.91
C LYS A 21 3.58 -4.63 7.06
N ILE A 22 4.43 -4.27 6.11
CA ILE A 22 5.14 -5.23 5.29
C ILE A 22 6.38 -5.73 6.03
N SER A 23 6.41 -7.03 6.30
CA SER A 23 7.58 -7.72 6.85
C SER A 23 8.65 -7.95 5.76
N ALA A 24 9.91 -8.17 6.16
CA ALA A 24 10.95 -8.55 5.21
C ALA A 24 10.61 -9.85 4.45
N SER A 25 10.00 -10.84 5.11
CA SER A 25 9.54 -12.07 4.46
C SER A 25 8.47 -11.81 3.42
N SER A 26 7.45 -11.01 3.75
CA SER A 26 6.39 -10.63 2.80
C SER A 26 6.97 -9.83 1.63
N ALA A 27 7.91 -8.93 1.90
CA ALA A 27 8.59 -8.18 0.85
C ALA A 27 9.29 -9.11 -0.15
N ILE A 28 10.09 -10.07 0.32
CA ILE A 28 10.77 -11.05 -0.53
C ILE A 28 9.77 -11.86 -1.37
N GLU A 29 8.62 -12.23 -0.81
CA GLU A 29 7.59 -12.96 -1.57
C GLU A 29 6.92 -12.09 -2.63
N ILE A 30 6.65 -10.82 -2.33
CA ILE A 30 6.15 -9.85 -3.32
C ILE A 30 7.17 -9.71 -4.46
N GLU A 31 8.44 -9.52 -4.14
CA GLU A 31 9.50 -9.34 -5.15
C GLU A 31 9.65 -10.56 -6.07
N LYS A 32 9.51 -11.77 -5.52
CA LYS A 32 9.51 -13.01 -6.31
C LYS A 32 8.32 -13.09 -7.27
N LYS A 33 7.15 -12.63 -6.85
CA LYS A 33 5.91 -12.68 -7.64
C LYS A 33 5.88 -11.61 -8.73
N THR A 34 6.39 -10.41 -8.45
CA THR A 34 6.38 -9.27 -9.38
C THR A 34 7.63 -9.24 -10.28
N GLY A 35 8.72 -9.91 -9.88
CA GLY A 35 10.03 -9.79 -10.54
C GLY A 35 10.67 -8.42 -10.36
N LYS A 36 10.17 -7.59 -9.44
CA LYS A 36 10.63 -6.22 -9.18
C LYS A 36 10.96 -6.07 -7.70
N SER A 37 11.85 -5.14 -7.36
CA SER A 37 12.03 -4.77 -5.96
C SER A 37 10.75 -4.17 -5.39
N LEU A 38 10.60 -4.21 -4.06
CA LEU A 38 9.37 -3.74 -3.42
C LEU A 38 9.06 -2.26 -3.73
N VAL A 39 10.09 -1.43 -3.88
CA VAL A 39 9.93 -0.01 -4.26
C VAL A 39 9.60 0.14 -5.75
N ALA A 40 10.24 -0.64 -6.62
CA ALA A 40 10.00 -0.54 -8.07
C ALA A 40 8.61 -1.05 -8.47
N GLY A 41 8.04 -2.03 -7.75
CA GLY A 41 6.70 -2.54 -7.99
C GLY A 41 5.58 -1.52 -7.75
N MET A 42 5.85 -0.43 -7.03
CA MET A 42 4.85 0.63 -6.80
C MET A 42 4.45 1.37 -8.08
N ALA A 43 5.32 1.36 -9.10
CA ALA A 43 5.01 1.92 -10.40
C ALA A 43 3.84 1.18 -11.10
N ASP A 44 3.45 0.00 -10.61
CA ASP A 44 2.32 -0.78 -11.12
C ASP A 44 1.09 -0.73 -10.20
N PHE A 45 0.94 0.29 -9.35
CA PHE A 45 -0.24 0.44 -8.48
C PHE A 45 -1.53 0.76 -9.25
N ASP A 46 -1.45 1.00 -10.56
CA ASP A 46 -2.61 0.98 -11.45
C ASP A 46 -3.18 -0.43 -11.68
N LYS A 47 -2.42 -1.49 -11.34
CA LYS A 47 -2.84 -2.89 -11.49
C LYS A 47 -3.35 -3.46 -10.18
N LEU A 48 -4.59 -3.96 -10.20
CA LEU A 48 -5.22 -4.62 -9.05
C LEU A 48 -4.42 -5.81 -8.53
N GLU A 49 -3.76 -6.57 -9.41
CA GLU A 49 -2.88 -7.67 -8.99
C GLU A 49 -1.76 -7.17 -8.07
N THR A 50 -1.12 -6.05 -8.41
CA THR A 50 -0.06 -5.44 -7.59
C THR A 50 -0.62 -4.93 -6.27
N VAL A 51 -1.70 -4.14 -6.32
CA VAL A 51 -2.29 -3.53 -5.12
C VAL A 51 -2.74 -4.58 -4.11
N THR A 52 -3.47 -5.60 -4.56
CA THR A 52 -3.96 -6.68 -3.68
C THR A 52 -2.82 -7.56 -3.16
N LEU A 53 -1.74 -7.73 -3.94
CA LEU A 53 -0.55 -8.45 -3.48
C LEU A 53 0.22 -7.68 -2.39
N TYR A 54 0.34 -6.35 -2.51
CA TYR A 54 0.93 -5.51 -1.48
C TYR A 54 0.07 -5.46 -0.22
N LEU A 55 -1.25 -5.37 -0.39
CA LEU A 55 -2.22 -5.46 0.71
C LEU A 55 -2.10 -6.78 1.46
N TRP A 56 -2.02 -7.91 0.74
CA TRP A 56 -1.75 -9.22 1.34
C TRP A 56 -0.45 -9.20 2.17
N GLY A 57 0.66 -8.71 1.60
CA GLY A 57 1.93 -8.68 2.30
C GLY A 57 1.91 -7.79 3.55
N ALA A 58 1.11 -6.73 3.53
CA ALA A 58 0.91 -5.83 4.67
C ALA A 58 0.04 -6.45 5.78
N LEU A 59 -1.02 -7.17 5.40
CA LEU A 59 -1.93 -7.84 6.32
C LEU A 59 -1.29 -9.07 6.97
N ASN A 60 -0.48 -9.82 6.21
CA ASN A 60 0.14 -11.08 6.65
C ASN A 60 1.00 -10.96 7.91
N ARG A 61 1.45 -9.74 8.25
CA ARG A 61 2.20 -9.49 9.50
C ARG A 61 1.35 -9.67 10.75
N PHE A 62 0.06 -9.36 10.68
CA PHE A 62 -0.85 -9.27 11.82
C PHE A 62 -2.05 -10.20 11.73
N GLN A 63 -2.42 -10.64 10.51
CA GLN A 63 -3.50 -11.60 10.28
C GLN A 63 -2.91 -12.99 10.05
N ALA A 64 -3.28 -13.94 10.91
CA ALA A 64 -2.88 -15.33 10.74
C ALA A 64 -3.61 -15.96 9.54
N ASN A 65 -2.90 -16.77 8.75
CA ASN A 65 -3.45 -17.52 7.62
C ASN A 65 -4.13 -16.67 6.54
N ILE A 66 -3.68 -15.43 6.34
CA ILE A 66 -4.17 -14.64 5.20
C ILE A 66 -3.44 -15.05 3.92
N ASP A 67 -4.20 -15.49 2.92
CA ASP A 67 -3.70 -15.70 1.57
C ASP A 67 -4.11 -14.53 0.64
N VAL A 68 -3.58 -14.53 -0.59
CA VAL A 68 -3.82 -13.44 -1.54
C VAL A 68 -5.31 -13.28 -1.86
N ARG A 69 -6.09 -14.37 -1.94
CA ARG A 69 -7.54 -14.26 -2.18
C ARG A 69 -8.23 -13.55 -1.04
N LYS A 70 -7.84 -13.82 0.20
CA LYS A 70 -8.44 -13.13 1.35
C LYS A 70 -8.14 -11.63 1.34
N ALA A 71 -6.95 -11.24 0.88
CA ALA A 71 -6.63 -9.83 0.69
C ALA A 71 -7.43 -9.19 -0.46
N GLN A 72 -7.74 -9.93 -1.52
CA GLN A 72 -8.63 -9.49 -2.60
C GLN A 72 -10.05 -9.28 -2.06
N GLU A 73 -10.58 -10.20 -1.25
CA GLU A 73 -11.89 -10.01 -0.60
C GLU A 73 -11.91 -8.76 0.30
N ILE A 74 -10.84 -8.51 1.07
CA ILE A 74 -10.74 -7.30 1.91
C ILE A 74 -10.66 -6.03 1.05
N TYR A 75 -10.02 -6.10 -0.12
CA TYR A 75 -10.02 -4.99 -1.07
C TYR A 75 -11.43 -4.76 -1.64
N ASP A 76 -12.16 -5.82 -1.99
CA ASP A 76 -13.55 -5.71 -2.46
C ASP A 76 -14.45 -5.12 -1.38
N ASP A 77 -14.34 -5.57 -0.12
CA ASP A 77 -15.05 -5.00 1.04
C ASP A 77 -14.73 -3.51 1.22
N TYR A 78 -13.49 -3.10 0.94
CA TYR A 78 -13.07 -1.70 1.00
C TYR A 78 -13.72 -0.86 -0.10
N ILE A 79 -13.83 -1.39 -1.33
CA ILE A 79 -14.54 -0.73 -2.44
C ILE A 79 -16.04 -0.61 -2.13
N ASP A 80 -16.67 -1.68 -1.62
CA ASP A 80 -18.07 -1.68 -1.22
C ASP A 80 -18.37 -0.68 -0.10
N ALA A 81 -17.39 -0.41 0.76
CA ALA A 81 -17.45 0.63 1.79
C ALA A 81 -17.24 2.06 1.26
N GLY A 82 -17.06 2.23 -0.05
CA GLY A 82 -16.90 3.52 -0.72
C GLY A 82 -15.45 3.97 -0.92
N GLY A 83 -14.48 3.09 -0.70
CA GLY A 83 -13.08 3.34 -1.03
C GLY A 83 -12.79 3.27 -2.54
N ASP A 84 -11.60 3.72 -2.93
CA ASP A 84 -11.15 3.64 -4.31
C ASP A 84 -9.66 3.24 -4.44
N LEU A 85 -9.24 2.96 -5.67
CA LEU A 85 -7.88 2.49 -5.96
C LEU A 85 -6.80 3.50 -5.56
N SER A 86 -7.07 4.81 -5.69
CA SER A 86 -6.10 5.86 -5.40
C SER A 86 -5.86 5.97 -3.90
N ASP A 87 -6.94 6.00 -3.11
CA ASP A 87 -6.88 5.99 -1.66
C ASP A 87 -6.18 4.72 -1.13
N MET A 88 -6.46 3.55 -1.72
CA MET A 88 -5.77 2.31 -1.37
C MET A 88 -4.26 2.38 -1.68
N ALA A 89 -3.89 2.92 -2.84
CA ALA A 89 -2.49 3.13 -3.21
C ALA A 89 -1.78 4.05 -2.21
N GLU A 90 -2.44 5.12 -1.74
CA GLU A 90 -1.92 6.00 -0.70
C GLU A 90 -1.73 5.26 0.65
N ILE A 91 -2.69 4.44 1.06
CA ILE A 91 -2.59 3.63 2.29
C ILE A 91 -1.40 2.66 2.20
N LEU A 92 -1.20 2.01 1.05
CA LEU A 92 -0.06 1.12 0.83
C LEU A 92 1.28 1.87 0.81
N PHE A 93 1.29 3.10 0.29
CA PHE A 93 2.46 3.97 0.33
C PHE A 93 2.87 4.34 1.77
N LYS A 94 1.89 4.73 2.60
CA LYS A 94 2.11 4.99 4.03
C LYS A 94 2.57 3.71 4.75
N THR A 95 1.98 2.57 4.40
CA THR A 95 2.38 1.25 4.89
C THR A 95 3.86 0.95 4.60
N LEU A 96 4.36 1.22 3.40
CA LEU A 96 5.77 1.02 3.05
C LEU A 96 6.70 1.95 3.86
N THR A 97 6.23 3.16 4.17
CA THR A 97 6.98 4.13 4.99
C THR A 97 7.15 3.64 6.43
N VAL A 98 6.07 3.20 7.09
CA VAL A 98 6.13 2.65 8.45
C VAL A 98 6.83 1.28 8.51
N SER A 99 6.90 0.58 7.38
CA SER A 99 7.63 -0.68 7.21
C SER A 99 9.14 -0.48 7.01
N GLY A 100 9.57 0.75 6.74
CA GLY A 100 10.97 1.13 6.69
C GLY A 100 11.62 1.13 5.30
N PHE A 101 10.83 0.99 4.24
CA PHE A 101 11.33 0.97 2.86
C PHE A 101 11.63 2.37 2.30
N PHE A 102 11.16 3.42 2.98
CA PHE A 102 11.45 4.81 2.63
C PHE A 102 12.04 5.60 3.79
N LYS A 103 12.79 6.64 3.44
CA LYS A 103 12.97 7.80 4.32
C LYS A 103 11.79 8.75 4.12
N ARG A 104 11.32 9.41 5.18
CA ARG A 104 10.12 10.27 5.13
C ARG A 104 10.17 11.32 4.02
N GLN A 105 11.31 11.98 3.83
CA GLN A 105 11.53 12.94 2.74
C GLN A 105 11.41 12.34 1.32
N GLN A 106 11.76 11.07 1.13
CA GLN A 106 11.56 10.41 -0.16
C GLN A 106 10.08 10.12 -0.36
N ALA A 107 9.40 9.67 0.69
CA ALA A 107 7.97 9.42 0.67
C ALA A 107 7.18 10.70 0.31
N GLU A 108 7.47 11.81 0.98
CA GLU A 108 6.83 13.12 0.73
C GLU A 108 7.06 13.61 -0.70
N LYS A 109 8.27 13.42 -1.25
CA LYS A 109 8.57 13.83 -2.63
C LYS A 109 7.82 12.98 -3.67
N LEU A 110 7.66 11.68 -3.43
CA LEU A 110 6.92 10.77 -4.31
C LEU A 110 5.43 11.09 -4.32
N LEU A 111 4.83 11.34 -3.15
CA LEU A 111 3.42 11.71 -3.04
C LEU A 111 3.13 13.05 -3.74
N ALA A 112 3.96 14.07 -3.48
CA ALA A 112 3.81 15.39 -4.11
C ALA A 112 4.03 15.37 -5.64
N LEU A 113 4.72 14.36 -6.18
CA LEU A 113 4.86 14.16 -7.62
C LEU A 113 3.60 13.50 -8.22
N ALA A 114 2.98 12.57 -7.50
CA ALA A 114 1.72 11.93 -7.91
C ALA A 114 0.57 12.94 -7.97
N GLU A 115 0.37 13.76 -6.92
CA GLU A 115 -0.67 14.80 -6.87
C GLU A 115 -0.53 15.85 -7.99
N LYS A 116 0.70 16.17 -8.38
CA LYS A 116 0.98 17.09 -9.50
C LYS A 116 0.69 16.48 -10.87
N ALA A 117 0.90 15.18 -11.03
CA ALA A 117 0.57 14.47 -12.27
C ALA A 117 -0.95 14.39 -12.46
N GLU A 118 -1.73 14.18 -11.40
CA GLU A 118 -3.19 14.16 -11.46
C GLU A 118 -3.80 15.55 -11.71
N SER A 119 -3.28 16.59 -11.04
CA SER A 119 -3.73 17.97 -11.25
C SER A 119 -3.34 18.57 -12.61
N GLY A 120 -2.22 18.11 -13.20
CA GLY A 120 -1.78 18.53 -14.53
C GLY A 120 -2.62 17.94 -15.68
N ALA A 121 -3.23 16.77 -15.50
CA ALA A 121 -4.07 16.12 -16.51
C ALA A 121 -5.45 16.78 -16.70
N VAL A 122 -5.88 17.63 -15.76
CA VAL A 122 -7.20 18.29 -15.79
C VAL A 122 -7.19 19.62 -16.57
N GLN A 123 -6.02 20.17 -16.93
CA GLN A 123 -5.93 21.46 -17.64
C GLN A 123 -5.85 21.38 -19.17
N GLU A 124 -5.89 20.19 -19.75
CA GLU A 124 -5.98 20.00 -21.20
C GLU A 124 -7.27 19.25 -21.58
N SER A 125 -8.42 19.91 -21.46
CA SER A 125 -9.70 19.50 -22.06
C SER A 125 -10.59 20.69 -22.34
#